data_AF-A0A957DCY5-F1
#
_entry.id   AF-A0A957DCY5-F1
#
_cell.length_a   1.000
_cell.length_b   1.000
_cell.length_c   1.000
_cell.angle_alpha   90.00
_cell.angle_beta   90.00
_cell.angle_gamma   90.00
#
_symmetry.space_group_name_H-M   'P 1'
#
loop_
_entity.id
_entity.type
_entity.pdbx_description
1 polymer ?
#
loop_
_entity_poly.entity_id
_entity_poly.type
_entity_poly.pdbx_seq_one_letter_code
_entity_poly.pdbx_strand_id
1 'polypeptide(L)'
;ALLRARRVLTVGTTTQGGIPLPRANLAAAHGTAVFMGSEYWGLAGQEAASLDMRVTIPMNAGIDSLSVNAAAAILLYAARWRR
;
A
#
# COMPACT_ATOMS: atom_id res chain seq x y z
N ALA A 1 7.35 13.27 -7.15
CA ALA A 1 7.05 14.71 -7.30
C ALA A 1 5.67 14.96 -7.91
N LEU A 2 5.38 14.41 -9.10
CA LEU A 2 4.11 14.63 -9.82
C LEU A 2 2.85 14.25 -9.04
N LEU A 3 2.82 13.08 -8.41
CA LEU A 3 1.65 12.60 -7.66
C LEU A 3 1.35 13.49 -6.43
N ARG A 4 2.39 13.89 -5.68
CA ARG A 4 2.26 14.86 -4.58
C ARG A 4 1.70 16.20 -5.06
N ALA A 5 2.21 16.72 -6.18
CA ALA A 5 1.72 17.98 -6.75
C ALA A 5 0.22 17.91 -7.14
N ARG A 6 -0.28 16.71 -7.48
CA ARG A 6 -1.70 16.44 -7.78
C ARG A 6 -2.52 16.01 -6.56
N ARG A 7 -1.95 16.06 -5.35
CA ARG A 7 -2.61 15.66 -4.09
C ARG A 7 -3.16 14.23 -4.13
N VAL A 8 -2.51 13.36 -4.90
CA VAL A 8 -2.82 11.93 -4.96
C VAL A 8 -2.15 11.25 -3.77
N LEU A 9 -2.91 10.51 -2.98
CA LEU A 9 -2.39 9.75 -1.85
C LEU A 9 -1.53 8.59 -2.37
N THR A 10 -0.26 8.54 -1.97
CA THR A 10 0.66 7.48 -2.35
C THR A 10 0.73 6.41 -1.26
N VAL A 11 0.41 5.18 -1.63
CA VAL A 11 0.24 4.07 -0.69
C VAL A 11 1.04 2.87 -1.17
N GLY A 12 1.88 2.29 -0.32
CA GLY A 12 2.63 1.09 -0.64
C GLY A 12 2.37 -0.04 0.35
N THR A 13 2.62 -1.28 -0.07
CA THR A 13 2.47 -2.45 0.80
C THR A 13 3.79 -2.86 1.43
N THR A 14 3.75 -3.27 2.69
CA THR A 14 4.87 -3.90 3.40
C THR A 14 4.36 -5.05 4.27
N THR A 15 5.14 -6.11 4.37
CA THR A 15 4.78 -7.30 5.16
C THR A 15 4.79 -7.02 6.66
N GLN A 16 5.57 -6.02 7.13
CA GLN A 16 5.72 -5.70 8.54
C GLN A 16 5.86 -4.19 8.78
N GLY A 17 5.39 -3.72 9.95
CA GLY A 17 5.57 -2.34 10.40
C GLY A 17 4.76 -1.28 9.65
N GLY A 18 3.88 -1.69 8.72
CA GLY A 18 2.89 -0.80 8.10
C GLY A 18 1.64 -0.62 8.98
N ILE A 19 0.81 0.36 8.63
CA ILE A 19 -0.52 0.50 9.22
C ILE A 19 -1.35 -0.73 8.79
N PRO A 20 -2.02 -1.45 9.70
CA PRO A 20 -2.89 -2.56 9.30
C PRO A 20 -3.98 -2.07 8.33
N LEU A 21 -4.17 -2.74 7.20
CA LEU A 21 -5.11 -2.33 6.14
C LEU A 21 -6.51 -2.01 6.67
N PRO A 22 -7.11 -2.80 7.60
CA PRO A 22 -8.42 -2.45 8.16
C PRO A 22 -8.46 -1.11 8.89
N ARG A 23 -7.33 -0.62 9.39
CA ARG A 23 -7.18 0.67 10.09
C ARG A 23 -6.64 1.79 9.21
N ALA A 24 -6.24 1.48 7.98
CA ALA A 24 -5.71 2.45 7.05
C ALA A 24 -6.82 3.36 6.52
N ASN A 25 -6.60 4.67 6.61
CA ASN A 25 -7.44 5.65 5.94
C ASN A 25 -6.96 5.83 4.50
N LEU A 26 -7.65 5.18 3.57
CA LEU A 26 -7.36 5.23 2.13
C LEU A 26 -8.24 6.25 1.38
N ALA A 27 -9.06 7.01 2.11
CA ALA A 27 -9.91 8.04 1.52
C ALA A 27 -9.04 9.23 1.08
N ALA A 28 -8.98 9.46 -0.22
CA ALA A 28 -8.22 10.53 -0.82
C ALA A 28 -9.08 11.32 -1.80
N ALA A 29 -9.17 12.63 -1.59
CA ALA A 29 -10.02 13.52 -2.38
C ALA A 29 -9.68 13.51 -3.89
N HIS A 30 -8.40 13.31 -4.23
CA HIS A 30 -7.92 13.45 -5.63
C HIS A 30 -7.40 12.16 -6.25
N GLY A 31 -7.49 11.01 -5.57
CA GLY A 31 -6.91 9.77 -6.08
C GLY A 31 -6.05 9.04 -5.06
N THR A 32 -5.90 7.73 -5.28
CA THR A 32 -4.94 6.89 -4.56
C THR A 32 -4.04 6.21 -5.59
N ALA A 33 -2.73 6.36 -5.46
CA ALA A 33 -1.74 5.65 -6.25
C ALA A 33 -1.15 4.51 -5.41
N VAL A 34 -1.27 3.28 -5.92
CA VAL A 34 -0.78 2.07 -5.26
C VAL A 34 0.60 1.73 -5.79
N PHE A 35 1.56 1.59 -4.88
CA PHE A 35 2.94 1.23 -5.15
C PHE A 35 3.20 -0.20 -4.71
N MET A 36 3.60 -1.04 -5.66
CA MET A 36 3.92 -2.43 -5.43
C MET A 36 5.41 -2.64 -5.64
N GLY A 37 6.01 -3.34 -4.69
CA GLY A 37 7.37 -3.82 -4.80
C GLY A 37 7.47 -5.05 -5.69
N SER A 38 8.69 -5.45 -6.01
CA SER A 38 8.92 -6.77 -6.61
C SER A 38 8.61 -7.89 -5.61
N GLU A 39 8.27 -9.08 -6.09
CA GLU A 39 7.94 -10.24 -5.26
C GLU A 39 9.01 -10.56 -4.22
N TYR A 40 10.28 -10.48 -4.61
CA TYR A 40 11.39 -10.88 -3.73
C TYR A 40 11.94 -9.73 -2.90
N TRP A 41 12.03 -8.53 -3.48
CA TRP A 41 12.72 -7.41 -2.83
C TRP A 41 11.76 -6.40 -2.19
N GLY A 42 10.47 -6.46 -2.49
CA GLY A 42 9.52 -5.45 -2.09
C GLY A 42 9.84 -4.09 -2.71
N LEU A 43 9.40 -3.03 -2.04
CA LEU A 43 9.68 -1.63 -2.41
C LEU A 43 11.07 -1.25 -1.90
N ALA A 44 11.86 -0.51 -2.69
CA ALA A 44 13.15 -0.06 -2.20
C ALA A 44 12.95 0.88 -1.00
N GLY A 45 13.85 0.79 0.00
CA GLY A 45 13.68 1.50 1.28
C GLY A 45 13.48 3.01 1.12
N GLN A 46 14.19 3.64 0.18
CA GLN A 46 14.07 5.07 -0.12
C GLN A 46 12.70 5.42 -0.73
N GLU A 47 12.18 4.58 -1.63
CA GLU A 47 10.88 4.79 -2.26
C GLU A 47 9.77 4.60 -1.23
N ALA A 48 9.83 3.52 -0.46
CA ALA A 48 8.89 3.21 0.60
C ALA A 48 8.82 4.31 1.68
N ALA A 49 9.97 4.89 2.05
CA ALA A 49 10.04 6.01 3.01
C ALA A 49 9.45 7.31 2.44
N SER A 50 9.38 7.43 1.12
CA SER A 50 8.83 8.60 0.45
C SER A 50 7.31 8.55 0.29
N LEU A 51 6.66 7.42 0.55
CA LEU A 51 5.21 7.26 0.41
C LEU A 51 4.47 7.91 1.59
N ASP A 52 3.26 8.39 1.33
CA ASP A 52 2.42 8.99 2.39
C ASP A 52 1.97 7.92 3.40
N MET A 53 1.81 6.67 2.94
CA MET A 53 1.42 5.55 3.79
C MET A 53 2.05 4.24 3.34
N ARG A 54 2.46 3.43 4.32
CA ARG A 54 2.78 2.01 4.15
C ARG A 54 1.74 1.17 4.88
N VAL A 55 1.19 0.18 4.21
CA VAL A 55 0.10 -0.65 4.70
C VAL A 55 0.53 -2.10 4.81
N THR A 56 0.10 -2.77 5.87
CA THR A 56 0.26 -4.21 6.04
C THR A 56 -1.10 -4.87 5.95
N ILE A 57 -1.25 -5.81 5.02
CA ILE A 57 -2.43 -6.68 4.96
C ILE A 57 -2.24 -7.73 6.06
N PRO A 58 -3.12 -7.81 7.07
CA PRO A 58 -2.99 -8.83 8.10
C PRO A 58 -3.06 -10.22 7.46
N MET A 59 -2.12 -11.09 7.84
CA MET A 59 -2.05 -12.48 7.41
C MET A 59 -1.99 -13.38 8.64
N ASN A 60 -2.37 -14.64 8.47
CA ASN A 60 -2.22 -15.64 9.52
C ASN A 60 -0.73 -15.88 9.82
N ALA A 61 -0.42 -16.30 11.04
CA ALA A 61 0.93 -16.69 11.42
C ALA A 61 1.48 -17.79 10.49
N GLY A 62 2.76 -17.68 10.12
CA GLY A 62 3.43 -18.59 9.20
C GLY A 62 3.25 -18.25 7.70
N ILE A 63 2.54 -17.18 7.37
CA ILE A 63 2.49 -16.64 6.01
C ILE A 63 3.44 -15.45 5.89
N ASP A 64 4.49 -15.61 5.08
CA ASP A 64 5.51 -14.58 4.90
C ASP A 64 5.00 -13.39 4.07
N SER A 65 4.28 -13.67 2.99
CA SER A 65 3.73 -12.67 2.08
C SER A 65 2.60 -13.20 1.21
N LEU A 66 1.75 -12.29 0.72
CA LEU A 66 0.87 -12.54 -0.42
C LEU A 66 1.64 -12.31 -1.73
N SER A 67 1.15 -12.91 -2.83
CA SER A 67 1.63 -12.51 -4.15
C SER A 67 1.39 -11.01 -4.38
N VAL A 68 2.27 -10.37 -5.15
CA VAL A 68 2.14 -8.94 -5.47
C VAL A 68 0.79 -8.64 -6.10
N ASN A 69 0.31 -9.51 -7.00
CA ASN A 69 -1.00 -9.38 -7.63
C ASN A 69 -2.16 -9.43 -6.60
N ALA A 70 -2.12 -10.36 -5.64
CA ALA A 70 -3.15 -10.46 -4.61
C ALA A 70 -3.13 -9.24 -3.68
N ALA A 71 -1.95 -8.81 -3.25
CA ALA A 71 -1.80 -7.62 -2.42
C ALA A 71 -2.30 -6.36 -3.13
N ALA A 72 -1.99 -6.19 -4.42
CA ALA A 72 -2.47 -5.09 -5.24
C ALA A 72 -3.99 -5.11 -5.38
N ALA A 73 -4.59 -6.26 -5.70
CA ALA A 73 -6.03 -6.41 -5.84
C ALA A 73 -6.78 -6.04 -4.55
N ILE A 74 -6.31 -6.53 -3.40
CA ILE A 74 -6.89 -6.22 -2.09
C ILE A 74 -6.80 -4.72 -1.79
N LEU A 75 -5.64 -4.10 -2.03
CA LEU A 75 -5.44 -2.68 -1.72
C LEU A 75 -6.27 -1.77 -2.63
N LEU A 76 -6.38 -2.09 -3.93
CA LEU A 76 -7.24 -1.38 -4.87
C LEU A 76 -8.72 -1.50 -4.49
N TYR A 77 -9.16 -2.71 -4.13
CA TYR A 77 -10.52 -2.94 -3.66
C TYR A 77 -10.81 -2.13 -2.39
N ALA A 78 -9.92 -2.19 -1.39
CA ALA A 78 -10.07 -1.45 -0.14
C ALA A 78 -10.08 0.09 -0.35
N ALA A 79 -9.21 0.61 -1.24
CA ALA A 79 -9.17 2.02 -1.58
C ALA A 79 -10.42 2.50 -2.31
N ARG A 80 -11.08 1.64 -3.09
CA ARG A 80 -12.34 1.95 -3.78
C ARG A 80 -13.55 1.84 -2.85
N TRP A 81 -13.61 0.79 -2.02
CA TRP A 81 -14.73 0.54 -1.10
C TRP A 81 -14.87 1.62 -0.03
N ARG A 82 -13.76 2.23 0.40
CA ARG A 82 -13.71 3.25 1.46
C ARG A 82 -13.81 4.70 0.96
N ARG A 83 -14.27 4.91 -0.28
CA ARG A 83 -14.68 6.23 -0.79
C ARG A 83 -16.19 6.35 -0.75
#